data_AF-A0A6L4X2H9-F1
#
_entry.id   AF-A0A6L4X2H9-F1
#
_cell.length_a   1.000
_cell.length_b   1.000
_cell.length_c   1.000
_cell.angle_alpha   90.00
_cell.angle_beta   90.00
_cell.angle_gamma   90.00
#
_symmetry.space_group_name_H-M   'P 1'
#
loop_
_entity.id
_entity.type
_entity.pdbx_description
1 polymer ?
#
loop_
_entity_poly.entity_id
_entity_poly.type
_entity_poly.pdbx_seq_one_letter_code
_entity_poly.pdbx_strand_id
1 'polypeptide(L)'
;MDTTTMRRTAAIRRLDRGRNADRDGDTPFDESGLETITRRFRAARMEHGRRKADEAWVRGPFAAWLGNLAAGASDPCDATLHDDHVASIAVGMRESLPIRDALIVSLLAARPCDRATMTACAADPHGAATRHLMADLMSTAYERPDPPDFARCLAGLSMLAQIARGVPPRWRVQPIAALAYVLWWLDDDLAVPYALECLALDGDCTLAGIVVSTVERGVCPAWCR
;
A
#
# COMPACT_ATOMS: atom_id res chain seq x y z
N MET A 1 -17.64 16.25 17.24
CA MET A 1 -17.00 15.35 16.26
C MET A 1 -17.88 15.34 15.02
N ASP A 2 -17.36 15.72 13.86
CA ASP A 2 -18.17 15.88 12.63
C ASP A 2 -18.51 14.50 12.00
N THR A 3 -19.63 14.44 11.28
CA THR A 3 -20.19 13.24 10.63
C THR A 3 -19.17 12.58 9.68
N THR A 4 -18.35 13.40 9.00
CA THR A 4 -17.28 12.95 8.11
C THR A 4 -16.18 12.20 8.87
N THR A 5 -15.73 12.72 10.01
CA THR A 5 -14.75 12.07 10.89
C THR A 5 -15.29 10.75 11.42
N MET A 6 -16.56 10.72 11.84
CA MET A 6 -17.19 9.53 12.39
C MET A 6 -17.31 8.39 11.35
N ARG A 7 -17.67 8.72 10.11
CA ARG A 7 -17.71 7.76 8.99
C ARG A 7 -16.33 7.19 8.68
N ARG A 8 -15.30 8.04 8.66
CA ARG A 8 -13.92 7.62 8.45
C ARG A 8 -13.45 6.64 9.52
N THR A 9 -13.62 6.97 10.80
CA THR A 9 -13.23 6.08 11.89
C THR A 9 -13.99 4.76 11.81
N ALA A 10 -15.30 4.77 11.54
CA ALA A 10 -16.08 3.55 11.39
C ALA A 10 -15.58 2.65 10.24
N ALA A 11 -15.21 3.25 9.10
CA ALA A 11 -14.62 2.55 7.95
C ALA A 11 -13.29 1.87 8.32
N ILE A 12 -12.36 2.61 8.94
CA ILE A 12 -11.06 2.07 9.36
C ILE A 12 -11.23 0.95 10.40
N ARG A 13 -12.15 1.11 11.36
CA ARG A 13 -12.46 0.06 12.35
C ARG A 13 -13.13 -1.18 11.72
N ARG A 14 -13.87 -1.04 10.62
CA ARG A 14 -14.40 -2.18 9.86
C ARG A 14 -13.26 -2.99 9.24
N LEU A 15 -12.25 -2.32 8.68
CA LEU A 15 -11.05 -2.98 8.15
C LEU A 15 -10.31 -3.77 9.25
N ASP A 16 -10.13 -3.15 10.43
CA ASP A 16 -9.47 -3.80 11.56
C ASP A 16 -10.22 -5.01 12.14
N ARG A 17 -11.56 -4.94 12.17
CA ARG A 17 -12.36 -6.12 12.57
C ARG A 17 -12.19 -7.29 11.61
N GLY A 18 -12.10 -7.01 10.30
CA GLY A 18 -11.80 -8.04 9.29
C GLY A 18 -10.43 -8.70 9.53
N ARG A 19 -9.42 -7.93 9.97
CA ARG A 19 -8.11 -8.47 10.34
C ARG A 19 -8.20 -9.52 11.45
N ASN A 20 -9.00 -9.28 12.50
CA ASN A 20 -9.07 -10.19 13.64
C ASN A 20 -9.88 -11.47 13.38
N ALA A 21 -10.87 -11.42 12.47
CA ALA A 21 -11.68 -12.57 12.10
C ALA A 21 -10.91 -13.60 11.24
N ASP A 22 -9.98 -13.13 10.40
CA ASP A 22 -9.27 -13.96 9.41
C ASP A 22 -7.96 -14.59 9.94
N ARG A 23 -7.67 -14.45 11.25
CA ARG A 23 -6.49 -15.09 11.88
C ARG A 23 -6.62 -16.61 11.99
N ASP A 24 -7.84 -17.15 11.84
CA ASP A 24 -8.17 -18.58 11.89
C ASP A 24 -8.27 -19.21 10.48
N GLY A 25 -7.16 -19.26 9.75
CA GLY A 25 -6.80 -20.50 9.05
C GLY A 25 -7.17 -20.77 7.58
N ASP A 26 -7.60 -19.83 6.74
CA ASP A 26 -7.68 -20.08 5.28
C ASP A 26 -7.34 -18.83 4.45
N THR A 27 -6.08 -18.72 4.04
CA THR A 27 -5.66 -17.66 3.09
C THR A 27 -5.98 -18.14 1.67
N PRO A 28 -6.68 -17.33 0.84
CA PRO A 28 -6.98 -17.66 -0.57
C PRO A 28 -5.78 -18.14 -1.40
N PHE A 29 -4.56 -17.72 -1.02
CA PHE A 29 -3.32 -18.16 -1.65
C PHE A 29 -2.50 -19.03 -0.70
N ASP A 30 -2.03 -20.17 -1.19
CA ASP A 30 -1.02 -20.97 -0.52
C ASP A 30 0.41 -20.52 -0.89
N GLU A 31 1.40 -20.99 -0.12
CA GLU A 31 2.79 -20.61 -0.36
C GLU A 31 3.32 -21.13 -1.71
N SER A 32 2.87 -22.32 -2.14
CA SER A 32 3.31 -22.96 -3.38
C SER A 32 2.87 -22.17 -4.63
N GLY A 33 1.63 -21.71 -4.64
CA GLY A 33 1.07 -20.86 -5.68
C GLY A 33 1.81 -19.54 -5.79
N LEU A 34 2.03 -18.85 -4.67
CA LEU A 34 2.78 -17.58 -4.68
C LEU A 34 4.25 -17.75 -5.02
N GLU A 35 4.89 -18.86 -4.64
CA GLU A 35 6.28 -19.15 -5.05
C GLU A 35 6.35 -19.42 -6.57
N THR A 36 5.33 -20.04 -7.15
CA THR A 36 5.23 -20.21 -8.61
C THR A 36 5.11 -18.87 -9.33
N ILE A 37 4.28 -17.97 -8.81
CA ILE A 37 4.14 -16.60 -9.34
C ILE A 37 5.45 -15.82 -9.16
N THR A 38 6.13 -15.99 -8.02
CA THR A 38 7.44 -15.38 -7.72
C THR A 38 8.50 -15.84 -8.71
N ARG A 39 8.59 -17.14 -8.99
CA ARG A 39 9.50 -17.70 -10.00
C ARG A 39 9.21 -17.15 -11.39
N ARG A 40 7.93 -17.03 -11.78
CA ARG A 40 7.54 -16.40 -13.05
C ARG A 40 8.03 -14.95 -13.14
N PHE A 41 7.88 -14.17 -12.07
CA PHE A 41 8.35 -12.79 -12.05
C PHE A 41 9.86 -12.68 -12.21
N ARG A 42 10.61 -13.51 -11.46
CA ARG A 42 12.08 -13.56 -11.54
C ARG A 42 12.55 -14.00 -12.92
N ALA A 43 11.92 -15.02 -13.51
CA ALA A 43 12.24 -15.48 -14.86
C ALA A 43 12.07 -14.36 -15.90
N ALA A 44 10.97 -13.61 -15.84
CA ALA A 44 10.73 -12.47 -16.72
C ALA A 44 11.82 -11.38 -16.56
N ARG A 45 12.27 -11.09 -15.32
CA ARG A 45 13.37 -10.15 -15.07
C ARG A 45 14.69 -10.64 -15.65
N MET A 46 14.95 -11.94 -15.60
CA MET A 46 16.16 -12.54 -16.19
C MET A 46 16.13 -12.49 -17.72
N GLU A 47 14.97 -12.73 -18.33
CA GLU A 47 14.82 -12.79 -19.79
C GLU A 47 14.76 -11.41 -20.44
N HIS A 48 14.04 -10.46 -19.85
CA HIS A 48 13.72 -9.17 -20.46
C HIS A 48 14.43 -7.97 -19.81
N GLY A 49 15.15 -8.21 -18.72
CA GLY A 49 15.72 -7.17 -17.87
C GLY A 49 14.69 -6.57 -16.90
N ARG A 50 15.18 -6.06 -15.76
CA ARG A 50 14.35 -5.59 -14.64
C ARG A 50 13.29 -4.58 -15.04
N ARG A 51 13.67 -3.48 -15.69
CA ARG A 51 12.74 -2.39 -16.03
C ARG A 51 11.56 -2.89 -16.89
N LYS A 52 11.82 -3.56 -18.01
CA LYS A 52 10.76 -4.05 -18.91
C LYS A 52 9.88 -5.10 -18.24
N ALA A 53 10.47 -5.99 -17.44
CA ALA A 53 9.72 -6.99 -16.70
C ALA A 53 8.80 -6.35 -15.65
N ASP A 54 9.29 -5.36 -14.90
CA ASP A 54 8.50 -4.64 -13.90
C ASP A 54 7.38 -3.82 -14.54
N GLU A 55 7.65 -3.09 -15.63
CA GLU A 55 6.64 -2.37 -16.42
C GLU A 55 5.53 -3.31 -16.91
N ALA A 56 5.89 -4.51 -17.36
CA ALA A 56 4.92 -5.51 -17.80
C ALA A 56 4.15 -6.12 -16.62
N TRP A 57 4.83 -6.42 -15.52
CA TRP A 57 4.27 -7.06 -14.33
C TRP A 57 3.17 -6.21 -13.69
N VAL A 58 3.42 -4.91 -13.54
CA VAL A 58 2.49 -4.01 -12.83
C VAL A 58 1.36 -3.50 -13.73
N ARG A 59 1.42 -3.70 -15.05
CA ARG A 59 0.49 -3.10 -16.01
C ARG A 59 -0.98 -3.38 -15.67
N GLY A 60 -1.33 -4.64 -15.49
CA GLY A 60 -2.71 -5.06 -15.15
C GLY A 60 -3.09 -4.66 -13.73
N PRO A 61 -2.31 -5.06 -12.71
CA PRO A 61 -2.64 -4.75 -11.32
C PRO A 61 -2.75 -3.24 -11.02
N PHE A 62 -1.88 -2.39 -11.60
CA PHE A 62 -1.97 -0.94 -11.40
C PHE A 62 -3.16 -0.32 -12.14
N ALA A 63 -3.57 -0.88 -13.29
CA ALA A 63 -4.79 -0.43 -13.96
C ALA A 63 -6.03 -0.73 -13.11
N ALA A 64 -6.12 -1.94 -12.54
CA ALA A 64 -7.22 -2.31 -11.65
C ALA A 64 -7.23 -1.46 -10.36
N TRP A 65 -6.06 -1.29 -9.74
CA TRP A 65 -5.88 -0.44 -8.56
C TRP A 65 -6.38 0.99 -8.80
N LEU A 66 -5.87 1.66 -9.85
CA LEU A 66 -6.27 3.04 -10.16
C LEU A 66 -7.74 3.13 -10.57
N GLY A 67 -8.27 2.13 -11.27
CA GLY A 67 -9.70 2.05 -11.59
C GLY A 67 -10.57 2.06 -10.34
N ASN A 68 -10.20 1.27 -9.32
CA ASN A 68 -10.90 1.26 -8.03
C ASN A 68 -10.76 2.57 -7.25
N LEU A 69 -9.59 3.23 -7.31
CA LEU A 69 -9.42 4.55 -6.70
C LEU A 69 -10.30 5.62 -7.38
N ALA A 70 -10.51 5.52 -8.69
CA ALA A 70 -11.27 6.48 -9.48
C ALA A 70 -12.79 6.22 -9.47
N ALA A 71 -13.22 4.97 -9.26
CA ALA A 71 -14.62 4.56 -9.37
C ALA A 71 -15.57 5.24 -8.37
N GLY A 72 -15.04 5.92 -7.34
CA GLY A 72 -15.85 6.67 -6.37
C GLY A 72 -16.93 5.81 -5.74
N ALA A 73 -16.56 4.59 -5.32
CA ALA A 73 -17.49 3.61 -4.77
C ALA A 73 -18.41 4.23 -3.73
N SER A 74 -19.68 3.81 -3.71
CA SER A 74 -20.68 4.32 -2.76
C SER A 74 -20.23 4.15 -1.30
N ASP A 75 -19.45 3.10 -1.02
CA ASP A 75 -18.59 2.96 0.15
C ASP A 75 -17.14 2.73 -0.32
N PRO A 76 -16.18 3.62 -0.01
CA PRO A 76 -14.76 3.41 -0.30
C PRO A 76 -14.20 2.10 0.26
N CYS A 77 -14.82 1.49 1.27
CA CYS A 77 -14.43 0.18 1.80
C CYS A 77 -14.78 -1.00 0.88
N ASP A 78 -15.60 -0.81 -0.15
CA ASP A 78 -15.98 -1.89 -1.07
C ASP A 78 -15.00 -2.07 -2.25
N ALA A 79 -13.95 -1.23 -2.33
CA ALA A 79 -12.90 -1.38 -3.32
C ALA A 79 -12.16 -2.70 -3.15
N THR A 80 -12.25 -3.58 -4.15
CA THR A 80 -11.65 -4.92 -4.14
C THR A 80 -10.92 -5.23 -5.44
N LEU A 81 -9.89 -6.04 -5.34
CA LEU A 81 -9.08 -6.53 -6.45
C LEU A 81 -9.45 -7.97 -6.77
N HIS A 82 -9.31 -8.35 -8.04
CA HIS A 82 -9.33 -9.75 -8.45
C HIS A 82 -8.11 -10.48 -7.85
N ASP A 83 -8.28 -11.77 -7.55
CA ASP A 83 -7.26 -12.61 -6.90
C ASP A 83 -5.91 -12.59 -7.64
N ASP A 84 -5.93 -12.67 -8.97
CA ASP A 84 -4.71 -12.56 -9.78
C ASP A 84 -3.93 -11.25 -9.55
N HIS A 85 -4.63 -10.15 -9.31
CA HIS A 85 -4.01 -8.85 -9.01
C HIS A 85 -3.52 -8.79 -7.57
N VAL A 86 -4.25 -9.39 -6.62
CA VAL A 86 -3.80 -9.54 -5.23
C VAL A 86 -2.46 -10.28 -5.19
N ALA A 87 -2.40 -11.46 -5.80
CA ALA A 87 -1.17 -12.26 -5.83
C ALA A 87 -0.02 -11.53 -6.55
N SER A 88 -0.31 -10.87 -7.68
CA SER A 88 0.70 -10.13 -8.44
C SER A 88 1.28 -8.93 -7.68
N ILE A 89 0.45 -8.20 -6.94
CA ILE A 89 0.88 -7.07 -6.10
C ILE A 89 1.68 -7.59 -4.91
N ALA A 90 1.20 -8.63 -4.21
CA ALA A 90 1.90 -9.19 -3.06
C ALA A 90 3.30 -9.70 -3.43
N VAL A 91 3.41 -10.47 -4.53
CA VAL A 91 4.69 -10.91 -5.08
C VAL A 91 5.54 -9.73 -5.51
N GLY A 92 4.96 -8.74 -6.20
CA GLY A 92 5.65 -7.53 -6.65
C GLY A 92 6.27 -6.75 -5.48
N MET A 93 5.49 -6.47 -4.43
CA MET A 93 5.96 -5.76 -3.24
C MET A 93 7.06 -6.51 -2.50
N ARG A 94 6.95 -7.84 -2.41
CA ARG A 94 7.97 -8.69 -1.78
C ARG A 94 9.29 -8.66 -2.56
N GLU A 95 9.23 -8.66 -3.88
CA GLU A 95 10.41 -8.73 -4.75
C GLU A 95 10.94 -7.34 -5.17
N SER A 96 10.21 -6.26 -4.86
CA SER A 96 10.53 -4.89 -5.28
C SER A 96 9.82 -3.85 -4.40
N LEU A 97 10.56 -3.22 -3.48
CA LEU A 97 10.04 -2.09 -2.69
C LEU A 97 9.51 -0.92 -3.57
N PRO A 98 10.09 -0.60 -4.74
CA PRO A 98 9.50 0.38 -5.65
C PRO A 98 8.03 0.11 -6.04
N ILE A 99 7.59 -1.16 -6.10
CA ILE A 99 6.19 -1.49 -6.37
C ILE A 99 5.30 -1.11 -5.18
N ARG A 100 5.77 -1.33 -3.95
CA ARG A 100 5.10 -0.87 -2.72
C ARG A 100 5.02 0.65 -2.70
N ASP A 101 6.15 1.31 -2.99
CA ASP A 101 6.24 2.76 -2.93
C ASP A 101 5.34 3.43 -3.97
N ALA A 102 5.21 2.85 -5.17
CA ALA A 102 4.27 3.31 -6.20
C ALA A 102 2.80 3.29 -5.72
N LEU A 103 2.41 2.27 -4.95
CA LEU A 103 1.08 2.18 -4.35
C LEU A 103 0.88 3.25 -3.28
N ILE A 104 1.86 3.48 -2.40
CA ILE A 104 1.83 4.55 -1.40
C ILE A 104 1.72 5.93 -2.07
N VAL A 105 2.58 6.19 -3.07
CA VAL A 105 2.56 7.43 -3.86
C VAL A 105 1.17 7.69 -4.45
N SER A 106 0.52 6.67 -5.03
CA SER A 106 -0.81 6.81 -5.63
C SER A 106 -1.90 7.25 -4.65
N LEU A 107 -1.72 6.97 -3.34
CA LEU A 107 -2.66 7.35 -2.29
C LEU A 107 -2.37 8.76 -1.77
N LEU A 108 -1.10 9.04 -1.52
CA LEU A 108 -0.66 10.24 -0.79
C LEU A 108 -0.42 11.45 -1.69
N ALA A 109 -0.27 11.25 -3.01
CA ALA A 109 -0.03 12.35 -3.93
C ALA A 109 -1.17 13.38 -3.89
N ALA A 110 -0.81 14.67 -3.83
CA ALA A 110 -1.78 15.76 -3.82
C ALA A 110 -2.70 15.73 -5.05
N ARG A 111 -2.19 15.23 -6.18
CA ARG A 111 -2.96 14.98 -7.40
C ARG A 111 -2.99 13.48 -7.70
N PRO A 112 -4.11 12.93 -8.19
CA PRO A 112 -4.18 11.53 -8.60
C PRO A 112 -3.06 11.18 -9.58
N CYS A 113 -2.33 10.11 -9.28
CA CYS A 113 -1.30 9.60 -10.18
C CYS A 113 -1.96 8.85 -11.33
N ASP A 114 -1.48 9.07 -12.55
CA ASP A 114 -1.84 8.22 -13.67
C ASP A 114 -1.01 6.93 -13.68
N ARG A 115 -1.43 5.98 -14.52
CA ARG A 115 -0.76 4.68 -14.62
C ARG A 115 0.68 4.80 -15.09
N ALA A 116 1.00 5.77 -15.94
CA ALA A 116 2.35 5.98 -16.45
C ALA A 116 3.30 6.40 -15.33
N THR A 117 2.89 7.36 -14.50
CA THR A 117 3.64 7.83 -13.33
C THR A 117 3.85 6.70 -12.34
N MET A 118 2.79 5.97 -12.00
CA MET A 118 2.85 4.86 -11.05
C MET A 118 3.76 3.72 -11.56
N THR A 119 3.71 3.43 -12.86
CA THR A 119 4.59 2.43 -13.50
C THR A 119 6.06 2.89 -13.47
N ALA A 120 6.32 4.19 -13.71
CA ALA A 120 7.67 4.74 -13.63
C ALA A 120 8.23 4.66 -12.21
N CYS A 121 7.42 4.88 -11.17
CA CYS A 121 7.84 4.69 -9.79
C CYS A 121 8.31 3.26 -9.52
N ALA A 122 7.58 2.27 -10.05
CA ALA A 122 7.89 0.86 -9.85
C ALA A 122 9.11 0.38 -10.66
N ALA A 123 9.21 0.78 -11.93
CA ALA A 123 10.19 0.22 -12.86
C ALA A 123 11.43 1.08 -13.09
N ASP A 124 11.38 2.37 -12.74
CA ASP A 124 12.49 3.32 -12.83
C ASP A 124 12.57 4.21 -11.57
N PRO A 125 12.82 3.62 -10.39
CA PRO A 125 12.79 4.33 -9.10
C PRO A 125 13.84 5.44 -8.97
N HIS A 126 14.93 5.36 -9.73
CA HIS A 126 16.02 6.34 -9.71
C HIS A 126 15.92 7.38 -10.84
N GLY A 127 14.94 7.23 -11.72
CA GLY A 127 14.62 8.23 -12.75
C GLY A 127 14.37 9.60 -12.13
N ALA A 128 14.76 10.66 -12.84
CA ALA A 128 14.65 12.02 -12.34
C ALA A 128 13.21 12.37 -11.93
N ALA A 129 12.22 11.99 -12.76
CA ALA A 129 10.80 12.23 -12.47
C ALA A 129 10.34 11.56 -11.16
N THR A 130 10.70 10.28 -10.95
CA THR A 130 10.36 9.55 -9.73
C THR A 130 10.98 10.18 -8.49
N ARG A 131 12.25 10.61 -8.58
CA ARG A 131 12.93 11.28 -7.46
C ARG A 131 12.28 12.62 -7.09
N HIS A 132 11.88 13.42 -8.08
CA HIS A 132 11.16 14.67 -7.83
C HIS A 132 9.80 14.39 -7.19
N LEU A 133 9.04 13.42 -7.71
CA LEU A 133 7.75 13.05 -7.15
C LEU A 133 7.85 12.59 -5.68
N MET A 134 8.86 11.78 -5.36
CA MET A 134 9.08 11.33 -3.98
C MET A 134 9.51 12.48 -3.05
N ALA A 135 10.34 13.40 -3.53
CA ALA A 135 10.72 14.59 -2.79
C ALA A 135 9.52 15.51 -2.52
N ASP A 136 8.68 15.75 -3.53
CA ASP A 136 7.46 16.56 -3.43
C ASP A 136 6.46 15.95 -2.44
N LEU A 137 6.29 14.62 -2.45
CA LEU A 137 5.47 13.90 -1.48
C LEU A 137 5.97 14.10 -0.06
N MET A 138 7.28 14.03 0.14
CA MET A 138 7.86 14.18 1.47
C MET A 138 7.79 15.61 1.99
N SER A 139 8.02 16.61 1.14
CA SER A 139 7.75 18.01 1.49
C SER A 139 6.27 18.20 1.84
N THR A 140 5.36 17.66 1.02
CA THR A 140 3.90 17.74 1.28
C THR A 140 3.52 17.16 2.65
N ALA A 141 4.10 16.03 3.03
CA ALA A 141 3.85 15.37 4.32
C ALA A 141 4.07 16.26 5.54
N TYR A 142 5.13 17.06 5.49
CA TYR A 142 5.65 17.79 6.65
C TYR A 142 5.38 19.29 6.58
N GLU A 143 5.04 19.81 5.40
CA GLU A 143 4.94 21.26 5.17
C GLU A 143 3.53 21.70 4.75
N ARG A 144 2.69 20.82 4.17
CA ARG A 144 1.37 21.22 3.67
C ARG A 144 0.26 20.89 4.66
N PRO A 145 -0.58 21.88 5.05
CA PRO A 145 -1.70 21.66 5.96
C PRO A 145 -2.94 21.07 5.26
N ASP A 146 -2.88 20.83 3.95
CA ASP A 146 -4.02 20.33 3.20
C ASP A 146 -4.39 18.89 3.62
N PRO A 147 -5.65 18.62 3.96
CA PRO A 147 -6.07 17.28 4.33
C PRO A 147 -5.92 16.31 3.14
N PRO A 148 -5.62 15.02 3.40
CA PRO A 148 -5.55 14.03 2.35
C PRO A 148 -6.92 13.77 1.74
N ASP A 149 -6.91 13.20 0.53
CA ASP A 149 -8.11 12.61 -0.06
C ASP A 149 -8.46 11.33 0.70
N PHE A 150 -9.31 11.47 1.71
CA PHE A 150 -9.73 10.38 2.58
C PHE A 150 -10.44 9.26 1.81
N ALA A 151 -11.24 9.59 0.80
CA ALA A 151 -11.95 8.58 0.01
C ALA A 151 -10.96 7.69 -0.76
N ARG A 152 -9.99 8.32 -1.42
CA ARG A 152 -8.91 7.60 -2.11
C ARG A 152 -8.07 6.76 -1.16
N CYS A 153 -7.72 7.31 0.01
CA CYS A 153 -6.94 6.58 1.00
C CYS A 153 -7.72 5.38 1.57
N LEU A 154 -9.01 5.53 1.88
CA LEU A 154 -9.85 4.43 2.38
C LEU A 154 -10.00 3.30 1.35
N ALA A 155 -10.19 3.63 0.07
CA ALA A 155 -10.21 2.64 -1.01
C ALA A 155 -8.87 1.89 -1.12
N GLY A 156 -7.75 2.61 -1.04
CA GLY A 156 -6.42 2.02 -0.98
C GLY A 156 -6.20 1.11 0.23
N LEU A 157 -6.62 1.56 1.41
CA LEU A 157 -6.54 0.76 2.64
C LEU A 157 -7.38 -0.52 2.53
N SER A 158 -8.57 -0.47 1.93
CA SER A 158 -9.39 -1.67 1.71
C SER A 158 -8.68 -2.70 0.84
N MET A 159 -8.13 -2.27 -0.29
CA MET A 159 -7.38 -3.16 -1.20
C MET A 159 -6.09 -3.68 -0.56
N LEU A 160 -5.33 -2.85 0.19
CA LEU A 160 -4.14 -3.31 0.91
C LEU A 160 -4.48 -4.32 2.02
N ALA A 161 -5.59 -4.11 2.74
CA ALA A 161 -6.08 -5.04 3.74
C ALA A 161 -6.56 -6.35 3.11
N GLN A 162 -7.19 -6.31 1.93
CA GLN A 162 -7.49 -7.51 1.14
C GLN A 162 -6.21 -8.25 0.78
N ILE A 163 -5.18 -7.56 0.29
CA ILE A 163 -3.90 -8.20 -0.08
C ILE A 163 -3.25 -8.84 1.15
N ALA A 164 -3.16 -8.12 2.26
CA ALA A 164 -2.53 -8.63 3.48
C ALA A 164 -3.23 -9.88 4.01
N ARG A 165 -4.58 -9.89 4.04
CA ARG A 165 -5.37 -11.05 4.48
C ARG A 165 -5.30 -12.22 3.50
N GLY A 166 -5.19 -11.90 2.20
CA GLY A 166 -5.18 -12.88 1.13
C GLY A 166 -3.97 -13.82 1.14
N VAL A 167 -2.82 -13.36 1.61
CA VAL A 167 -1.53 -14.04 1.39
C VAL A 167 -0.88 -14.57 2.67
N PRO A 168 -0.01 -15.60 2.58
CA PRO A 168 0.79 -16.10 3.70
C PRO A 168 1.77 -15.06 4.27
N PRO A 169 2.26 -15.24 5.51
CA PRO A 169 3.07 -14.27 6.24
C PRO A 169 4.24 -13.67 5.44
N ARG A 170 4.96 -14.50 4.67
CA ARG A 170 6.13 -14.10 3.88
C ARG A 170 5.84 -13.07 2.78
N TRP A 171 4.62 -12.98 2.28
CA TRP A 171 4.20 -11.96 1.30
C TRP A 171 3.36 -10.84 1.93
N ARG A 172 3.01 -10.98 3.21
CA ARG A 172 2.11 -10.09 3.95
C ARG A 172 2.82 -8.85 4.51
N VAL A 173 4.12 -8.94 4.81
CA VAL A 173 4.94 -7.89 5.43
C VAL A 173 4.77 -6.54 4.73
N GLN A 174 5.04 -6.47 3.42
CA GLN A 174 5.05 -5.19 2.70
C GLN A 174 3.65 -4.57 2.53
N PRO A 175 2.57 -5.33 2.25
CA PRO A 175 1.20 -4.82 2.34
C PRO A 175 0.85 -4.23 3.72
N ILE A 176 1.21 -4.91 4.82
CA ILE A 176 0.98 -4.40 6.18
C ILE A 176 1.78 -3.13 6.43
N ALA A 177 3.04 -3.07 6.02
CA ALA A 177 3.86 -1.87 6.16
C ALA A 177 3.25 -0.66 5.43
N ALA A 178 2.73 -0.87 4.22
CA ALA A 178 2.02 0.16 3.48
C ALA A 178 0.72 0.60 4.17
N LEU A 179 -0.07 -0.34 4.72
CA LEU A 179 -1.24 -0.02 5.57
C LEU A 179 -0.85 0.87 6.74
N ALA A 180 0.16 0.46 7.51
CA ALA A 180 0.63 1.18 8.68
C ALA A 180 1.04 2.62 8.33
N TYR A 181 1.78 2.79 7.23
CA TYR A 181 2.22 4.11 6.78
C TYR A 181 1.07 5.01 6.33
N VAL A 182 0.11 4.47 5.58
CA VAL A 182 -1.09 5.23 5.18
C VAL A 182 -1.96 5.57 6.39
N LEU A 183 -2.11 4.66 7.35
CA LEU A 183 -2.82 4.96 8.61
C LEU A 183 -2.13 6.06 9.41
N TRP A 184 -0.80 6.06 9.48
CA TRP A 184 -0.04 7.17 10.09
C TRP A 184 -0.28 8.48 9.34
N TRP A 185 -0.28 8.44 8.01
CA TRP A 185 -0.58 9.62 7.18
C TRP A 185 -1.97 10.19 7.45
N LEU A 186 -2.92 9.31 7.76
CA LEU A 186 -4.27 9.69 8.12
C LEU A 186 -4.40 10.11 9.59
N ASP A 187 -3.34 10.02 10.41
CA ASP A 187 -3.40 10.24 11.85
C ASP A 187 -4.42 9.30 12.53
N ASP A 188 -4.27 8.00 12.24
CA ASP A 188 -5.06 6.94 12.86
C ASP A 188 -4.20 6.11 13.82
N ASP A 189 -4.75 5.84 15.01
CA ASP A 189 -4.09 5.09 16.08
C ASP A 189 -3.76 3.63 15.74
N LEU A 190 -4.38 3.07 14.68
CA LEU A 190 -4.04 1.74 14.19
C LEU A 190 -2.70 1.67 13.47
N ALA A 191 -2.08 2.80 13.12
CA ALA A 191 -0.79 2.82 12.45
C ALA A 191 0.28 2.01 13.21
N VAL A 192 0.40 2.21 14.53
CA VAL A 192 1.39 1.53 15.37
C VAL A 192 1.10 0.03 15.50
N PRO A 193 -0.14 -0.42 15.83
CA PRO A 193 -0.48 -1.85 15.82
C PRO A 193 -0.11 -2.59 14.54
N TYR A 194 -0.38 -2.01 13.36
CA TYR A 194 0.02 -2.62 12.09
C TYR A 194 1.54 -2.60 11.87
N ALA A 195 2.22 -1.53 12.27
CA ALA A 195 3.68 -1.45 12.17
C ALA A 195 4.36 -2.51 13.06
N LEU A 196 3.89 -2.69 14.31
CA LEU A 196 4.41 -3.71 15.21
C LEU A 196 4.13 -5.13 14.70
N GLU A 197 2.95 -5.37 14.11
CA GLU A 197 2.65 -6.64 13.44
C GLU A 197 3.63 -6.93 12.30
N CYS A 198 3.96 -5.91 11.50
CA CYS A 198 4.96 -6.02 10.45
C CYS A 198 6.34 -6.41 11.01
N LEU A 199 6.79 -5.73 12.07
CA LEU A 199 8.09 -5.98 12.71
C LEU A 199 8.16 -7.35 13.39
N ALA A 200 7.03 -7.88 13.88
CA ALA A 200 6.97 -9.23 14.40
C ALA A 200 7.15 -10.30 13.32
N LEU A 201 6.73 -10.00 12.08
CA LEU A 201 6.93 -10.89 10.92
C LEU A 201 8.32 -10.72 10.29
N ASP A 202 8.83 -9.48 10.24
CA ASP A 202 10.11 -9.10 9.66
C ASP A 202 10.67 -7.87 10.40
N GLY A 203 11.62 -8.12 11.31
CA GLY A 203 12.24 -7.08 12.14
C GLY A 203 13.06 -6.05 11.35
N ASP A 204 13.40 -6.36 10.09
CA ASP A 204 14.17 -5.47 9.21
C ASP A 204 13.25 -4.62 8.30
N CYS A 205 11.93 -4.67 8.50
CA CYS A 205 10.99 -3.88 7.69
C CYS A 205 11.11 -2.38 7.99
N THR A 206 11.94 -1.70 7.19
CA THR A 206 12.30 -0.29 7.36
C THR A 206 11.11 0.66 7.43
N LEU A 207 10.08 0.43 6.60
CA LEU A 207 8.89 1.30 6.58
C LEU A 207 8.10 1.20 7.89
N ALA A 208 7.98 0.00 8.46
CA ALA A 208 7.34 -0.18 9.76
C ALA A 208 8.15 0.47 10.89
N GLY A 209 9.48 0.31 10.88
CA GLY A 209 10.37 1.00 11.80
C GLY A 209 10.25 2.53 11.72
N ILE A 210 10.10 3.08 10.51
CA ILE A 210 9.84 4.52 10.32
C ILE A 210 8.53 4.92 11.01
N VAL A 211 7.43 4.19 10.78
CA VAL A 211 6.13 4.52 11.40
C VAL A 211 6.23 4.54 12.92
N VAL A 212 6.81 3.51 13.54
CA VAL A 212 6.99 3.43 15.00
C VAL A 212 7.83 4.61 15.49
N SER A 213 9.02 4.82 14.92
CA SER A 213 9.92 5.91 15.34
C SER A 213 9.30 7.29 15.15
N THR A 214 8.42 7.48 14.17
CA THR A 214 7.79 8.77 13.89
C THR A 214 6.73 9.08 14.95
N VAL A 215 5.90 8.09 15.30
CA VAL A 215 4.89 8.22 16.36
C VAL A 215 5.53 8.38 17.74
N GLU A 216 6.58 7.62 18.06
CA GLU A 216 7.32 7.75 19.33
C GLU A 216 7.91 9.14 19.56
N ARG A 217 8.28 9.82 18.47
CA ARG A 217 8.80 11.20 18.50
C ARG A 217 7.69 12.27 18.50
N GLY A 218 6.43 11.87 18.54
CA GLY A 218 5.28 12.78 18.47
C GLY A 218 5.14 13.49 17.12
N VAL A 219 5.70 12.91 16.05
CA VAL A 219 5.61 13.51 14.71
C VAL A 219 4.32 13.04 14.03
N CYS A 220 3.43 13.99 13.79
CA CYS A 220 2.22 13.80 12.99
C CYS A 220 2.36 14.45 11.59
N PRO A 221 1.55 14.02 10.61
CA PRO A 221 1.42 14.70 9.32
C PRO A 221 1.06 16.19 9.50
N ALA A 222 1.52 17.04 8.58
CA ALA A 222 1.38 18.49 8.69
C ALA A 222 -0.07 18.99 8.75
N TRP A 223 -0.99 18.29 8.08
CA TRP A 223 -2.42 18.63 8.08
C TRP A 223 -3.12 18.38 9.43
N CYS A 224 -2.46 17.71 10.37
CA CYS A 224 -2.97 17.47 11.73
C CYS A 224 -2.59 18.58 12.72
N ARG A 225 -1.78 19.56 12.29
CA ARG A 225 -1.28 20.65 13.14
C ARG A 225 -2.20 21.86 13.14
#